data_AF-A0A9D7GEU4-F1
#
_entry.id   AF-A0A9D7GEU4-F1
#
_cell.length_a   1.000
_cell.length_b   1.000
_cell.length_c   1.000
_cell.angle_alpha   90.00
_cell.angle_beta   90.00
_cell.angle_gamma   90.00
#
_symmetry.space_group_name_H-M   'P 1'
#
loop_
_entity.id
_entity.type
_entity.pdbx_description
1 polymer ?
#
loop_
_entity_poly.entity_id
_entity_poly.type
_entity_poly.pdbx_seq_one_letter_code
_entity_poly.pdbx_strand_id
1 'polypeptide(L)'
;MTATRQVTYILLTFAAIIFLPLIGSYIHHSGVFPDGFFDYPMLEPKPKASFSWPIFIFIALGGFGVLFFYLFPQWFGFKKPEKQPVVHVKKVGFPLWFWIGLLAYGTSVILLWGKFHEPVLFLHWSDFPLFWGLVLLIDGWTYLRNGGKSMMSERPQEIVGIGVSSAMGWMLFEYLNFFVDDNWYYPYGDIIGSEQFLLYAIIISTGLIPLSFVFYELFNTFSFFKNRFTQGPKFVLPESIKNILLVVCLVGLFASGLYPDALFFSLWLAPGILIGVVLDKIGIWTPVRSIGKGNWQPVAVFALTYLAAGLCLECENYFSASRSGDDVTFTMAPAFWRYNLPYVNEFHLFEMPILGFLGYIPFSLYCWAWWIAFAYMQGIPSKFYTEDIIVPNSKK
;
A
#
# COMPACT_ATOMS: atom_id res chain seq x y z
N MET A 1 -2.85 -16.80 24.92
CA MET A 1 -2.23 -17.70 23.91
C MET A 1 -0.72 -17.59 24.08
N THR A 2 0.06 -18.66 23.86
CA THR A 2 1.54 -18.56 23.92
C THR A 2 2.08 -17.85 22.68
N ALA A 3 3.24 -17.21 22.77
CA ALA A 3 3.88 -16.52 21.64
C ALA A 3 4.08 -17.48 20.44
N THR A 4 4.52 -18.72 20.70
CA THR A 4 4.66 -19.76 19.67
C THR A 4 3.35 -19.98 18.91
N ARG A 5 2.22 -20.13 19.62
CA ARG A 5 0.92 -20.32 18.98
C ARG A 5 0.50 -19.08 18.17
N GLN A 6 0.77 -17.88 18.68
CA GLN A 6 0.47 -16.64 17.95
C GLN A 6 1.24 -16.57 16.63
N VAL A 7 2.55 -16.85 16.67
CA VAL A 7 3.40 -16.92 15.46
C VAL A 7 2.92 -18.01 14.51
N THR A 8 2.52 -19.20 15.01
CA THR A 8 1.94 -20.25 14.17
C THR A 8 0.71 -19.76 13.40
N TYR A 9 -0.22 -19.03 14.02
CA TYR A 9 -1.38 -18.49 13.31
C TYR A 9 -1.01 -17.45 12.25
N ILE A 10 0.00 -16.62 12.50
CA ILE A 10 0.52 -15.67 11.50
C ILE A 10 1.12 -16.43 10.30
N LEU A 11 1.95 -17.46 10.56
CA LEU A 11 2.55 -18.28 9.50
C LEU A 11 1.50 -19.05 8.69
N LEU A 12 0.47 -19.60 9.34
CA LEU A 12 -0.66 -20.24 8.66
C LEU A 12 -1.45 -19.25 7.80
N THR A 13 -1.56 -17.99 8.25
CA THR A 13 -2.19 -16.92 7.47
C THR A 13 -1.41 -16.65 6.19
N PHE A 14 -0.08 -16.54 6.29
CA PHE A 14 0.78 -16.34 5.12
C PHE A 14 0.77 -17.55 4.18
N ALA A 15 0.80 -18.76 4.73
CA ALA A 15 0.64 -19.98 3.95
C ALA A 15 -0.70 -20.00 3.20
N ALA A 16 -1.80 -19.58 3.82
CA ALA A 16 -3.09 -19.49 3.15
C ALA A 16 -3.09 -18.47 2.00
N ILE A 17 -2.48 -17.29 2.19
CA ILE A 17 -2.37 -16.26 1.15
C ILE A 17 -1.55 -16.77 -0.03
N ILE A 18 -0.48 -17.53 0.22
CA ILE A 18 0.39 -18.06 -0.83
C ILE A 18 -0.26 -19.25 -1.54
N PHE A 19 -0.71 -20.27 -0.80
CA PHE A 19 -1.07 -21.55 -1.39
C PHE A 19 -2.51 -21.64 -1.88
N LEU A 20 -3.47 -20.91 -1.31
CA LEU A 20 -4.85 -21.00 -1.78
C LEU A 20 -5.05 -20.55 -3.23
N PRO A 21 -4.56 -19.37 -3.68
CA PRO A 21 -4.70 -18.98 -5.08
C PRO A 21 -3.90 -19.90 -6.00
N LEU A 22 -2.74 -20.39 -5.56
CA LEU A 22 -1.98 -21.40 -6.30
C LEU A 22 -2.77 -22.69 -6.52
N ILE A 23 -3.40 -23.25 -5.48
CA ILE A 23 -4.21 -24.47 -5.60
C ILE A 23 -5.42 -24.20 -6.49
N GLY A 24 -6.09 -23.06 -6.33
CA GLY A 24 -7.21 -22.66 -7.18
C GLY A 24 -6.83 -22.62 -8.66
N SER A 25 -5.72 -21.96 -8.98
CA SER A 25 -5.20 -21.86 -10.35
C SER A 25 -4.69 -23.19 -10.90
N TYR A 26 -4.04 -24.01 -10.07
CA TYR A 26 -3.64 -25.37 -10.45
C TYR A 26 -4.86 -26.21 -10.88
N ILE A 27 -5.98 -26.10 -10.17
CA ILE A 27 -7.24 -26.76 -10.53
C ILE A 27 -7.83 -26.15 -11.81
N HIS A 28 -7.83 -24.81 -11.93
CA HIS A 28 -8.30 -24.11 -13.13
C HIS A 28 -7.61 -24.63 -14.40
N HIS A 29 -6.30 -24.86 -14.32
CA HIS A 29 -5.50 -25.38 -15.42
C HIS A 29 -5.37 -26.91 -15.45
N SER A 30 -6.31 -27.64 -14.83
CA SER A 30 -6.37 -29.11 -14.89
C SER A 30 -5.08 -29.83 -14.45
N GLY A 31 -4.33 -29.22 -13.53
CA GLY A 31 -3.12 -29.78 -12.93
C GLY A 31 -1.82 -29.50 -13.66
N VAL A 32 -1.80 -28.63 -14.68
CA VAL A 32 -0.58 -28.20 -15.37
C VAL A 32 -0.69 -26.71 -15.71
N PHE A 33 0.22 -25.88 -15.19
CA PHE A 33 0.24 -24.46 -15.54
C PHE A 33 0.63 -24.25 -17.01
N PRO A 34 0.04 -23.26 -17.71
CA PRO A 34 0.47 -22.87 -19.04
C PRO A 34 1.95 -22.47 -19.09
N ASP A 35 2.57 -22.61 -20.26
CA ASP A 35 3.91 -22.10 -20.49
C ASP A 35 3.97 -20.60 -20.21
N GLY A 36 5.01 -20.16 -19.51
CA GLY A 36 5.20 -18.76 -19.13
C GLY A 36 4.26 -18.24 -18.04
N PHE A 37 3.47 -19.09 -17.37
CA PHE A 37 2.54 -18.63 -16.34
C PHE A 37 3.22 -17.84 -15.21
N PHE A 38 4.45 -18.22 -14.84
CA PHE A 38 5.27 -17.57 -13.82
C PHE A 38 6.39 -16.70 -14.39
N ASP A 39 6.29 -16.27 -15.65
CA ASP A 39 7.27 -15.38 -16.26
C ASP A 39 7.28 -14.04 -15.53
N TYR A 40 8.46 -13.59 -15.14
CA TYR A 40 8.65 -12.35 -14.40
C TYR A 40 9.86 -11.56 -14.94
N PRO A 41 9.69 -10.26 -15.27
CA PRO A 41 8.42 -9.54 -15.32
C PRO A 41 7.50 -10.03 -16.44
N MET A 42 6.19 -9.91 -16.23
CA MET A 42 5.22 -10.07 -17.31
C MET A 42 5.34 -8.88 -18.27
N LEU A 43 5.61 -9.12 -19.55
CA LEU A 43 5.84 -8.06 -20.55
C LEU A 43 4.57 -7.69 -21.34
N GLU A 44 3.64 -8.63 -21.48
CA GLU A 44 2.42 -8.45 -22.27
C GLU A 44 1.16 -8.70 -21.43
N PRO A 45 0.06 -7.99 -21.70
CA PRO A 45 -1.18 -8.20 -20.99
C PRO A 45 -1.82 -9.52 -21.42
N LYS A 46 -2.28 -10.33 -20.45
CA LYS A 46 -3.16 -11.47 -20.73
C LYS A 46 -4.56 -11.00 -21.16
N PRO A 47 -5.29 -11.75 -21.99
CA PRO A 47 -6.67 -11.39 -22.34
C PRO A 47 -7.55 -11.30 -21.08
N LYS A 48 -8.35 -10.23 -20.96
CA LYS A 48 -9.29 -10.02 -19.85
C LYS A 48 -10.67 -9.66 -20.34
N ALA A 49 -11.66 -9.84 -19.47
CA ALA A 49 -13.02 -9.42 -19.73
C ALA A 49 -13.10 -7.92 -20.08
N SER A 50 -13.87 -7.62 -21.12
CA SER A 50 -14.10 -6.27 -21.63
C SER A 50 -14.77 -5.36 -20.61
N PHE A 51 -14.68 -4.05 -20.85
CA PHE A 51 -15.34 -3.04 -20.02
C PHE A 51 -16.82 -3.33 -19.76
N SER A 52 -17.28 -3.07 -18.53
CA SER A 52 -18.66 -3.30 -18.10
C SER A 52 -19.19 -2.12 -17.30
N TRP A 53 -20.14 -1.39 -17.89
CA TRP A 53 -20.83 -0.27 -17.23
C TRP A 53 -21.47 -0.66 -15.89
N PRO A 54 -22.21 -1.78 -15.75
CA PRO A 54 -22.77 -2.17 -14.46
C PRO A 54 -21.72 -2.34 -13.36
N ILE A 55 -20.58 -2.98 -13.67
CA ILE A 55 -19.50 -3.22 -12.70
C ILE A 55 -18.81 -1.89 -12.37
N PHE A 56 -18.51 -1.08 -13.39
CA PHE A 56 -17.93 0.26 -13.20
C PHE A 56 -18.81 1.12 -12.28
N ILE A 57 -20.12 1.21 -12.55
CA ILE A 57 -21.07 2.00 -11.75
C ILE A 57 -21.13 1.46 -10.31
N PHE A 58 -21.17 0.15 -10.12
CA PHE A 58 -21.20 -0.46 -8.80
C PHE A 58 -19.96 -0.07 -7.97
N ILE A 59 -18.76 -0.18 -8.55
CA ILE A 59 -17.51 0.19 -7.88
C ILE A 59 -17.44 1.70 -7.65
N ALA A 60 -17.87 2.50 -8.63
CA ALA A 60 -17.93 3.96 -8.51
C ALA A 60 -18.85 4.41 -7.37
N LEU A 61 -20.02 3.78 -7.21
CA LEU A 61 -20.93 4.06 -6.07
C LEU A 61 -20.27 3.75 -4.72
N GLY A 62 -19.51 2.65 -4.63
CA GLY A 62 -18.69 2.36 -3.46
C GLY A 62 -17.65 3.44 -3.20
N GLY A 63 -16.94 3.88 -4.25
CA GLY A 63 -15.99 4.98 -4.20
C GLY A 63 -16.60 6.31 -3.73
N PHE A 64 -17.79 6.66 -4.23
CA PHE A 64 -18.54 7.82 -3.75
C PHE A 64 -18.95 7.69 -2.28
N GLY A 65 -19.32 6.48 -1.83
CA GLY A 65 -19.58 6.21 -0.41
C GLY A 65 -18.37 6.51 0.47
N VAL A 66 -17.17 6.05 0.05
CA VAL A 66 -15.91 6.35 0.74
C VAL A 66 -15.61 7.85 0.71
N LEU A 67 -15.77 8.49 -0.45
CA LEU A 67 -15.57 9.94 -0.59
C LEU A 67 -16.50 10.72 0.35
N PHE A 68 -17.79 10.37 0.40
CA PHE A 68 -18.75 11.02 1.28
C PHE A 68 -18.47 10.75 2.75
N PHE A 69 -17.93 9.59 3.12
CA PHE A 69 -17.43 9.34 4.47
C PHE A 69 -16.33 10.34 4.86
N TYR A 70 -15.37 10.57 3.97
CA TYR A 70 -14.30 11.53 4.24
C TYR A 70 -14.75 12.99 4.16
N LEU A 71 -15.67 13.36 3.25
CA LEU A 71 -16.15 14.73 3.11
C LEU A 71 -17.17 15.11 4.19
N PHE A 72 -18.06 14.18 4.54
CA PHE A 72 -19.20 14.41 5.44
C PHE A 72 -19.25 13.37 6.57
N PRO A 73 -18.21 13.23 7.42
CA PRO A 73 -18.19 12.22 8.48
C PRO A 73 -19.36 12.35 9.46
N GLN A 74 -19.98 13.54 9.58
CA GLN A 74 -21.16 13.74 10.42
C GLN A 74 -22.38 12.91 9.95
N TRP A 75 -22.50 12.61 8.65
CA TRP A 75 -23.54 11.72 8.12
C TRP A 75 -23.35 10.26 8.57
N PHE A 76 -22.15 9.93 9.03
CA PHE A 76 -21.76 8.60 9.53
C PHE A 76 -21.67 8.57 11.06
N GLY A 77 -22.29 9.54 11.75
CA GLY A 77 -22.39 9.57 13.20
C GLY A 77 -21.16 10.11 13.94
N PHE A 78 -20.19 10.68 13.23
CA PHE A 78 -19.07 11.37 13.87
C PHE A 78 -19.55 12.69 14.45
N LYS A 79 -19.08 13.01 15.66
CA LYS A 79 -19.31 14.32 16.27
C LYS A 79 -18.18 15.28 15.89
N LYS A 80 -18.43 16.58 15.97
CA LYS A 80 -17.35 17.57 15.81
C LYS A 80 -16.33 17.36 16.93
N PRO A 81 -15.03 17.16 16.60
CA PRO A 81 -14.01 17.03 17.63
C PRO A 81 -13.89 18.34 18.41
N GLU A 82 -13.55 18.23 19.70
CA GLU A 82 -13.25 19.39 20.51
C GLU A 82 -12.07 20.17 19.90
N LYS A 83 -12.15 21.51 19.97
CA LYS A 83 -11.05 22.36 19.54
C LYS A 83 -9.85 22.12 20.44
N GLN A 84 -8.88 21.38 19.93
CA GLN A 84 -7.59 21.20 20.59
C GLN A 84 -6.84 22.53 20.62
N PRO A 85 -6.15 22.86 21.72
CA PRO A 85 -5.30 24.04 21.78
C PRO A 85 -4.20 23.96 20.71
N VAL A 86 -3.87 25.10 20.11
CA VAL A 86 -2.76 25.19 19.16
C VAL A 86 -1.46 24.90 19.92
N VAL A 87 -0.84 23.76 19.62
CA VAL A 87 0.46 23.41 20.18
C VAL A 87 1.52 24.24 19.45
N HIS A 88 2.25 25.07 20.19
CA HIS A 88 3.37 25.81 19.60
C HIS A 88 4.52 24.84 19.33
N VAL A 89 4.81 24.61 18.06
CA VAL A 89 5.88 23.73 17.64
C VAL A 89 7.17 24.55 17.54
N LYS A 90 8.25 24.03 18.15
CA LYS A 90 9.58 24.64 18.06
C LYS A 90 10.01 24.72 16.59
N LYS A 91 10.44 25.90 16.14
CA LYS A 91 11.02 26.05 14.80
C LYS A 91 12.37 25.33 14.74
N VAL A 92 12.54 24.46 13.74
CA VAL A 92 13.78 23.72 13.47
C VAL A 92 14.14 23.88 11.99
N GLY A 93 15.42 23.72 11.66
CA GLY A 93 15.91 23.74 10.28
C GLY A 93 15.68 22.40 9.56
N PHE A 94 15.86 22.39 8.25
CA PHE A 94 15.79 21.18 7.43
C PHE A 94 16.88 20.18 7.86
N PRO A 95 16.52 18.91 8.11
CA PRO A 95 17.50 17.90 8.46
C PRO A 95 18.30 17.45 7.24
N LEU A 96 19.47 16.83 7.46
CA LEU A 96 20.35 16.37 6.35
C LEU A 96 19.64 15.43 5.39
N TRP A 97 18.86 14.48 5.90
CA TRP A 97 18.17 13.50 5.05
C TRP A 97 17.09 14.12 4.16
N PHE A 98 16.52 15.27 4.53
CA PHE A 98 15.62 16.00 3.62
C PHE A 98 16.37 16.42 2.34
N TRP A 99 17.59 16.94 2.47
CA TRP A 99 18.38 17.37 1.32
C TRP A 99 18.86 16.18 0.48
N ILE A 100 19.22 15.06 1.12
CA ILE A 100 19.52 13.80 0.43
C ILE A 100 18.29 13.34 -0.37
N GLY A 101 17.11 13.35 0.28
CA GLY A 101 15.85 13.01 -0.36
C GLY A 101 15.51 13.92 -1.53
N LEU A 102 15.70 15.23 -1.36
CA LEU A 102 15.47 16.22 -2.41
C LEU A 102 16.36 16.00 -3.63
N LEU A 103 17.64 15.74 -3.41
CA LEU A 103 18.58 15.47 -4.48
C LEU A 103 18.23 14.15 -5.19
N ALA A 104 17.97 13.09 -4.44
CA ALA A 104 17.62 11.77 -4.97
C ALA A 104 16.31 11.80 -5.77
N TYR A 105 15.22 12.24 -5.13
CA TYR A 105 13.90 12.36 -5.76
C TYR A 105 13.91 13.37 -6.90
N GLY A 106 14.45 14.57 -6.67
CA GLY A 106 14.48 15.63 -7.66
C GLY A 106 15.27 15.25 -8.91
N THR A 107 16.41 14.58 -8.76
CA THR A 107 17.19 14.10 -9.90
C THR A 107 16.43 13.03 -10.68
N SER A 108 15.84 12.03 -10.00
CA SER A 108 15.02 11.01 -10.66
C SER A 108 13.84 11.63 -11.41
N VAL A 109 13.07 12.52 -10.77
CA VAL A 109 11.94 13.20 -11.41
C VAL A 109 12.38 14.02 -12.61
N ILE A 110 13.48 14.78 -12.52
CA ILE A 110 13.98 15.59 -13.64
C ILE A 110 14.38 14.70 -14.82
N LEU A 111 15.11 13.60 -14.56
CA LEU A 111 15.56 12.69 -15.62
C LEU A 111 14.39 11.96 -16.28
N LEU A 112 13.42 11.47 -15.49
CA LEU A 112 12.24 10.80 -16.02
C LEU A 112 11.32 11.78 -16.75
N TRP A 113 10.98 12.91 -16.11
CA TRP A 113 10.10 13.92 -16.72
C TRP A 113 10.69 14.47 -18.02
N GLY A 114 11.98 14.80 -18.02
CA GLY A 114 12.72 15.30 -19.18
C GLY A 114 13.11 14.24 -20.22
N LYS A 115 12.73 12.97 -20.01
CA LYS A 115 12.93 11.86 -20.96
C LYS A 115 14.40 11.62 -21.33
N PHE A 116 15.27 11.78 -20.34
CA PHE A 116 16.69 11.51 -20.50
C PHE A 116 16.92 10.00 -20.69
N HIS A 117 17.88 9.66 -21.53
CA HIS A 117 18.34 8.28 -21.75
C HIS A 117 19.68 8.01 -21.06
N GLU A 118 20.33 9.06 -20.55
CA GLU A 118 21.61 8.98 -19.84
C GLU A 118 21.54 9.76 -18.51
N PRO A 119 22.28 9.33 -17.47
CA PRO A 119 23.13 8.14 -17.44
C PRO A 119 22.32 6.84 -17.25
N VAL A 120 22.52 5.85 -18.14
CA VAL A 120 21.73 4.61 -18.19
C VAL A 120 21.70 3.88 -16.84
N LEU A 121 22.85 3.74 -16.16
CA LEU A 121 22.91 3.03 -14.89
C LEU A 121 22.03 3.68 -13.81
N PHE A 122 21.95 5.01 -13.79
CA PHE A 122 21.08 5.70 -12.85
C PHE A 122 19.61 5.47 -13.22
N LEU A 123 19.26 5.59 -14.50
CA LEU A 123 17.89 5.39 -14.99
C LEU A 123 17.40 3.96 -14.74
N HIS A 124 18.26 2.97 -14.97
CA HIS A 124 17.98 1.55 -14.66
C HIS A 124 17.61 1.35 -13.20
N TRP A 125 18.16 2.16 -12.30
CA TRP A 125 17.93 2.08 -10.86
C TRP A 125 17.10 3.23 -10.30
N SER A 126 16.48 4.06 -11.15
CA SER A 126 15.97 5.39 -10.77
C SER A 126 14.81 5.35 -9.78
N ASP A 127 14.01 4.29 -9.78
CA ASP A 127 12.91 4.08 -8.82
C ASP A 127 13.41 3.94 -7.38
N PHE A 128 14.62 3.45 -7.14
CA PHE A 128 15.18 3.36 -5.79
C PHE A 128 15.41 4.75 -5.15
N PRO A 129 16.23 5.66 -5.74
CA PRO A 129 16.36 7.02 -5.26
C PRO A 129 15.06 7.83 -5.41
N LEU A 130 14.13 7.44 -6.29
CA LEU A 130 12.82 8.07 -6.39
C LEU A 130 11.96 7.75 -5.15
N PHE A 131 11.70 6.48 -4.87
CA PHE A 131 10.83 6.08 -3.75
C PHE A 131 11.45 6.43 -2.40
N TRP A 132 12.72 6.08 -2.18
CA TRP A 132 13.39 6.47 -0.92
C TRP A 132 13.63 7.96 -0.83
N GLY A 133 13.87 8.64 -1.95
CA GLY A 133 13.96 10.10 -1.97
C GLY A 133 12.67 10.76 -1.48
N LEU A 134 11.52 10.27 -1.96
CA LEU A 134 10.20 10.72 -1.50
C LEU A 134 9.97 10.38 -0.02
N VAL A 135 10.36 9.18 0.45
CA VAL A 135 10.29 8.80 1.86
C VAL A 135 11.05 9.82 2.74
N LEU A 136 12.29 10.14 2.37
CA LEU A 136 13.13 11.08 3.12
C LEU A 136 12.60 12.52 3.06
N LEU A 137 12.03 12.94 1.93
CA LEU A 137 11.40 14.25 1.77
C LEU A 137 10.19 14.41 2.69
N ILE A 138 9.28 13.44 2.68
CA ILE A 138 8.05 13.46 3.48
C ILE A 138 8.37 13.37 4.98
N ASP A 139 9.31 12.52 5.38
CA ASP A 139 9.79 12.47 6.76
C ASP A 139 10.47 13.78 7.18
N GLY A 140 11.33 14.34 6.32
CA GLY A 140 11.97 15.64 6.56
C GLY A 140 10.96 16.78 6.72
N TRP A 141 9.87 16.78 5.96
CA TRP A 141 8.78 17.73 6.13
C TRP A 141 8.02 17.52 7.44
N THR A 142 7.79 16.27 7.82
CA THR A 142 7.20 15.90 9.10
C THR A 142 8.06 16.39 10.26
N TYR A 143 9.39 16.21 10.18
CA TYR A 143 10.36 16.68 11.17
C TYR A 143 10.23 18.19 11.41
N LEU A 144 10.15 18.99 10.34
CA LEU A 144 9.96 20.45 10.44
C LEU A 144 8.64 20.82 11.13
N ARG A 145 7.56 20.17 10.69
CA ARG A 145 6.20 20.46 11.14
C ARG A 145 5.94 20.01 12.58
N ASN A 146 6.77 19.11 13.10
CA ASN A 146 6.62 18.50 14.41
C ASN A 146 7.80 18.80 15.35
N GLY A 147 8.55 19.87 15.07
CA GLY A 147 9.52 20.46 16.00
C GLY A 147 10.78 19.63 16.21
N GLY A 148 11.19 18.92 15.16
CA GLY A 148 12.37 18.07 15.16
C GLY A 148 12.08 16.60 15.49
N LYS A 149 10.84 16.16 15.29
CA LYS A 149 10.41 14.78 15.58
C LYS A 149 9.75 14.14 14.37
N SER A 150 10.37 13.09 13.85
CA SER A 150 9.88 12.23 12.77
C SER A 150 10.35 10.79 13.00
N MET A 151 9.98 9.88 12.10
CA MET A 151 10.44 8.49 12.15
C MET A 151 11.96 8.41 12.03
N MET A 152 12.56 9.13 11.07
CA MET A 152 14.02 9.11 10.88
C MET A 152 14.78 9.66 12.08
N SER A 153 14.24 10.68 12.77
CA SER A 153 14.94 11.30 13.90
C SER A 153 14.81 10.52 15.21
N GLU A 154 13.67 9.86 15.45
CA GLU A 154 13.40 9.18 16.71
C GLU A 154 13.56 7.65 16.64
N ARG A 155 13.29 7.03 15.48
CA ARG A 155 13.20 5.57 15.31
C ARG A 155 13.71 5.12 13.94
N PRO A 156 14.96 5.45 13.56
CA PRO A 156 15.52 5.08 12.25
C PRO A 156 15.59 3.54 12.03
N GLN A 157 15.65 2.75 13.10
CA GLN A 157 15.61 1.28 12.98
C GLN A 157 14.22 0.78 12.55
N GLU A 158 13.15 1.48 12.97
CA GLU A 158 11.78 1.11 12.64
C GLU A 158 11.50 1.29 11.15
N ILE A 159 11.95 2.40 10.55
CA ILE A 159 11.81 2.65 9.11
C ILE A 159 12.62 1.68 8.26
N VAL A 160 13.83 1.30 8.70
CA VAL A 160 14.63 0.25 8.04
C VAL A 160 13.90 -1.10 8.14
N GLY A 161 13.35 -1.43 9.31
CA GLY A 161 12.53 -2.63 9.49
C GLY A 161 11.31 -2.65 8.57
N ILE A 162 10.60 -1.52 8.46
CA ILE A 162 9.47 -1.37 7.54
C ILE A 162 9.95 -1.60 6.11
N GLY A 163 11.09 -1.01 5.70
CA GLY A 163 11.65 -1.18 4.37
C GLY A 163 12.05 -2.62 4.05
N VAL A 164 12.66 -3.35 4.99
CA VAL A 164 12.95 -4.78 4.84
C VAL A 164 11.65 -5.58 4.70
N SER A 165 10.65 -5.30 5.53
CA SER A 165 9.34 -5.95 5.42
C SER A 165 8.64 -5.64 4.11
N SER A 166 8.91 -4.45 3.54
CA SER A 166 8.29 -3.94 2.31
C SER A 166 8.65 -4.77 1.09
N ALA A 167 9.91 -5.21 0.99
CA ALA A 167 10.33 -6.09 -0.09
C ALA A 167 9.48 -7.36 -0.13
N MET A 168 9.37 -8.06 0.99
CA MET A 168 8.52 -9.25 1.09
C MET A 168 7.03 -8.93 0.90
N GLY A 169 6.59 -7.79 1.43
CA GLY A 169 5.20 -7.36 1.41
C GLY A 169 4.69 -7.04 0.01
N TRP A 170 5.53 -6.45 -0.85
CA TRP A 170 5.19 -6.17 -2.25
C TRP A 170 5.45 -7.35 -3.18
N MET A 171 6.54 -8.11 -2.98
CA MET A 171 6.77 -9.32 -3.78
C MET A 171 5.66 -10.36 -3.61
N LEU A 172 4.94 -10.34 -2.49
CA LEU A 172 3.70 -11.09 -2.33
C LEU A 172 2.62 -10.66 -3.33
N PHE A 173 2.49 -9.37 -3.61
CA PHE A 173 1.53 -8.86 -4.61
C PHE A 173 1.96 -9.23 -6.02
N GLU A 174 3.25 -9.14 -6.36
CA GLU A 174 3.78 -9.66 -7.64
C GLU A 174 3.46 -11.15 -7.82
N TYR A 175 3.64 -11.94 -6.76
CA TYR A 175 3.26 -13.36 -6.76
C TYR A 175 1.74 -13.57 -6.92
N LEU A 176 0.92 -12.79 -6.19
CA LEU A 176 -0.53 -12.90 -6.27
C LEU A 176 -1.08 -12.48 -7.64
N ASN A 177 -0.36 -11.60 -8.35
CA ASN A 177 -0.73 -11.08 -9.65
C ASN A 177 -0.86 -12.20 -10.71
N PHE A 178 -0.03 -13.24 -10.63
CA PHE A 178 -0.10 -14.40 -11.53
C PHE A 178 -1.47 -15.09 -11.51
N PHE A 179 -2.14 -15.11 -10.36
CA PHE A 179 -3.41 -15.83 -10.17
C PHE A 179 -4.65 -15.01 -10.51
N VAL A 180 -4.46 -13.78 -11.00
CA VAL A 180 -5.52 -12.91 -11.50
C VAL A 180 -5.24 -12.44 -12.93
N ASP A 181 -4.48 -13.25 -13.67
CA ASP A 181 -4.03 -12.99 -15.04
C ASP A 181 -3.36 -11.62 -15.20
N ASP A 182 -2.53 -11.26 -14.22
CA ASP A 182 -1.66 -10.08 -14.24
C ASP A 182 -2.44 -8.76 -14.39
N ASN A 183 -2.91 -8.23 -13.26
CA ASN A 183 -3.57 -6.93 -13.16
C ASN A 183 -2.64 -5.76 -13.57
N TRP A 184 -1.34 -5.92 -13.36
CA TRP A 184 -0.31 -5.04 -13.90
C TRP A 184 0.78 -5.86 -14.58
N TYR A 185 1.51 -5.22 -15.49
CA TYR A 185 2.61 -5.80 -16.25
C TYR A 185 3.63 -4.71 -16.61
N TYR A 186 4.82 -5.11 -17.03
CA TYR A 186 5.98 -4.23 -17.28
C TYR A 186 6.42 -4.31 -18.75
N PRO A 187 5.78 -3.56 -19.67
CA PRO A 187 6.05 -3.66 -21.11
C PRO A 187 7.48 -3.38 -21.55
N TYR A 188 8.30 -2.76 -20.70
CA TYR A 188 9.69 -2.42 -21.00
C TYR A 188 10.67 -3.04 -19.99
N GLY A 189 10.23 -4.08 -19.27
CA GLY A 189 11.03 -4.75 -18.25
C GLY A 189 12.20 -5.56 -18.80
N ASP A 190 12.15 -5.93 -20.08
CA ASP A 190 13.16 -6.72 -20.80
C ASP A 190 14.39 -5.92 -21.26
N ILE A 191 14.38 -4.59 -21.05
CA ILE A 191 15.56 -3.74 -21.21
C ILE A 191 16.74 -4.20 -20.31
N ILE A 192 16.41 -4.91 -19.23
CA ILE A 192 17.36 -5.62 -18.37
C ILE A 192 16.98 -7.11 -18.32
N GLY A 193 17.94 -7.97 -17.98
CA GLY A 193 17.66 -9.40 -17.84
C GLY A 193 16.65 -9.68 -16.72
N SER A 194 15.85 -10.75 -16.85
CA SER A 194 14.80 -11.11 -15.89
C SER A 194 15.30 -11.28 -14.45
N GLU A 195 16.47 -11.91 -14.26
CA GLU A 195 17.10 -12.03 -12.94
C GLU A 195 17.49 -10.66 -12.36
N GLN A 196 17.97 -9.75 -13.22
CA GLN A 196 18.28 -8.38 -12.82
C GLN A 196 17.01 -7.60 -12.49
N PHE A 197 15.93 -7.80 -13.25
CA PHE A 197 14.62 -7.20 -12.96
C PHE A 197 14.06 -7.70 -11.63
N LEU A 198 14.19 -9.00 -11.32
CA LEU A 198 13.78 -9.55 -10.03
C LEU A 198 14.56 -8.92 -8.87
N LEU A 199 15.88 -8.84 -8.98
CA LEU A 199 16.71 -8.17 -7.98
C LEU A 199 16.32 -6.69 -7.83
N TYR A 200 16.11 -6.03 -8.96
CA TYR A 200 15.67 -4.65 -9.02
C TYR A 200 14.33 -4.48 -8.29
N ALA A 201 13.30 -5.27 -8.61
CA ALA A 201 11.98 -5.23 -7.98
C ALA A 201 12.04 -5.44 -6.47
N ILE A 202 12.86 -6.40 -5.99
CA ILE A 202 13.08 -6.64 -4.56
C ILE A 202 13.68 -5.41 -3.86
N ILE A 203 14.65 -4.75 -4.50
CA ILE A 203 15.33 -3.59 -3.92
C ILE A 203 14.42 -2.35 -3.94
N ILE A 204 13.78 -2.03 -5.07
CA ILE A 204 12.95 -0.83 -5.19
C ILE A 204 11.71 -0.93 -4.30
N SER A 205 11.15 -2.13 -4.15
CA SER A 205 9.97 -2.36 -3.31
C SER A 205 10.23 -2.10 -1.83
N THR A 206 11.49 -2.00 -1.39
CA THR A 206 11.82 -1.56 -0.02
C THR A 206 11.28 -0.17 0.32
N GLY A 207 11.08 0.71 -0.68
CA GLY A 207 10.56 2.07 -0.48
C GLY A 207 9.02 2.16 -0.40
N LEU A 208 8.29 1.14 -0.88
CA LEU A 208 6.84 1.21 -1.08
C LEU A 208 6.03 1.31 0.21
N ILE A 209 6.20 0.37 1.16
CA ILE A 209 5.48 0.40 2.43
C ILE A 209 5.92 1.59 3.31
N PRO A 210 7.22 1.96 3.43
CA PRO A 210 7.63 3.15 4.16
C PRO A 210 6.87 4.42 3.79
N LEU A 211 6.53 4.62 2.51
CA LEU A 211 5.73 5.77 2.07
C LEU A 211 4.42 5.88 2.88
N SER A 212 3.70 4.78 3.06
CA SER A 212 2.45 4.75 3.85
C SER A 212 2.64 5.33 5.26
N PHE A 213 3.76 4.99 5.91
CA PHE A 213 4.02 5.37 7.29
C PHE A 213 4.53 6.80 7.43
N VAL A 214 5.41 7.27 6.52
CA VAL A 214 5.85 8.67 6.55
C VAL A 214 4.72 9.63 6.17
N PHE A 215 3.85 9.26 5.23
CA PHE A 215 2.62 10.02 4.95
C PHE A 215 1.67 10.01 6.14
N TYR A 216 1.55 8.89 6.86
CA TYR A 216 0.72 8.84 8.07
C TYR A 216 1.21 9.82 9.14
N GLU A 217 2.52 9.87 9.39
CA GLU A 217 3.09 10.84 10.33
C GLU A 217 2.90 12.28 9.86
N LEU A 218 3.13 12.54 8.57
CA LEU A 218 2.88 13.84 7.97
C LEU A 218 1.42 14.27 8.18
N PHE A 219 0.45 13.41 7.89
CA PHE A 219 -0.97 13.68 8.09
C PHE A 219 -1.30 13.98 9.55
N ASN A 220 -0.68 13.28 10.49
CA ASN A 220 -0.84 13.53 11.92
C ASN A 220 -0.28 14.89 12.40
N THR A 221 0.53 15.58 11.58
CA THR A 221 0.94 16.97 11.86
C THR A 221 -0.15 18.01 11.53
N PHE A 222 -1.23 17.61 10.84
CA PHE A 222 -2.36 18.47 10.55
C PHE A 222 -3.52 18.17 11.50
N SER A 223 -3.99 19.20 12.21
CA SER A 223 -5.12 19.09 13.14
C SER A 223 -6.39 18.52 12.49
N PHE A 224 -6.56 18.78 11.19
CA PHE A 224 -7.63 18.21 10.37
C PHE A 224 -7.62 16.69 10.40
N PHE A 225 -6.55 16.03 9.96
CA PHE A 225 -6.47 14.56 9.96
C PHE A 225 -6.39 13.99 11.38
N LYS A 226 -5.64 14.64 12.28
CA LYS A 226 -5.43 14.17 13.64
C LYS A 226 -6.72 14.07 14.47
N ASN A 227 -7.68 14.97 14.24
CA ASN A 227 -8.83 15.09 15.13
C ASN A 227 -10.16 14.64 14.49
N ARG A 228 -10.29 14.73 13.15
CA ARG A 228 -11.58 14.61 12.46
C ARG A 228 -12.32 13.30 12.70
N PHE A 229 -11.59 12.20 12.90
CA PHE A 229 -12.15 10.85 13.03
C PHE A 229 -12.03 10.29 14.46
N THR A 230 -11.88 11.15 15.47
CA THR A 230 -11.64 10.73 16.86
C THR A 230 -12.90 10.50 17.69
N GLN A 231 -14.05 11.03 17.24
CA GLN A 231 -15.33 11.01 17.96
C GLN A 231 -16.44 10.34 17.12
N GLY A 232 -16.15 9.14 16.61
CA GLY A 232 -17.05 8.33 15.81
C GLY A 232 -17.93 7.36 16.61
N PRO A 233 -18.81 6.62 15.92
CA PRO A 233 -19.59 5.56 16.53
C PRO A 233 -18.67 4.47 17.11
N LYS A 234 -19.04 3.92 18.26
CA LYS A 234 -18.31 2.83 18.90
C LYS A 234 -18.76 1.51 18.29
N PHE A 235 -17.83 0.81 17.65
CA PHE A 235 -18.12 -0.45 17.01
C PHE A 235 -17.01 -1.46 17.31
N VAL A 236 -17.40 -2.65 17.77
CA VAL A 236 -16.49 -3.78 17.95
C VAL A 236 -16.99 -4.86 17.01
N LEU A 237 -16.13 -5.34 16.12
CA LEU A 237 -16.51 -6.40 15.19
C LEU A 237 -16.97 -7.64 15.99
N PRO A 238 -18.21 -8.10 15.80
CA PRO A 238 -18.67 -9.33 16.42
C PRO A 238 -17.83 -10.53 15.97
N GLU A 239 -17.68 -11.52 16.85
CA GLU A 239 -16.86 -12.70 16.57
C GLU A 239 -17.38 -13.51 15.37
N SER A 240 -18.70 -13.54 15.17
CA SER A 240 -19.34 -14.13 13.99
C SER A 240 -18.90 -13.45 12.69
N ILE A 241 -18.85 -12.12 12.67
CA ILE A 241 -18.40 -11.34 11.50
C ILE A 241 -16.93 -11.59 11.22
N LYS A 242 -16.07 -11.66 12.25
CA LYS A 242 -14.66 -12.02 12.07
C LYS A 242 -14.51 -13.39 11.42
N ASN A 243 -15.27 -14.39 11.88
CA ASN A 243 -15.23 -15.73 11.30
C ASN A 243 -15.74 -15.75 9.85
N ILE A 244 -16.80 -15.00 9.54
CA ILE A 244 -17.30 -14.83 8.17
C ILE A 244 -16.21 -14.20 7.29
N LEU A 245 -15.57 -13.13 7.75
CA LEU A 245 -14.49 -12.47 7.01
C LEU A 245 -13.32 -13.43 6.74
N LEU A 246 -12.92 -14.24 7.73
CA LEU A 246 -11.89 -15.27 7.51
C LEU A 246 -12.32 -16.26 6.41
N VAL A 247 -13.53 -16.82 6.50
CA VAL A 247 -14.02 -17.79 5.50
C VAL A 247 -14.11 -17.15 4.12
N VAL A 248 -14.66 -15.94 4.02
CA VAL A 248 -14.79 -15.21 2.75
C VAL A 248 -13.42 -14.91 2.14
N CYS A 249 -12.43 -14.48 2.93
CA CYS A 249 -11.07 -14.25 2.42
C CYS A 249 -10.39 -15.55 1.99
N LEU A 250 -10.50 -16.64 2.76
CA LEU A 250 -9.90 -17.93 2.40
C LEU A 250 -10.53 -18.49 1.13
N VAL A 251 -11.87 -18.49 1.04
CA VAL A 251 -12.59 -18.92 -0.16
C VAL A 251 -12.28 -17.99 -1.33
N GLY A 252 -12.23 -16.67 -1.12
CA GLY A 252 -11.94 -15.68 -2.15
C GLY A 252 -10.52 -15.78 -2.72
N LEU A 253 -9.52 -16.11 -1.90
CA LEU A 253 -8.15 -16.39 -2.33
C LEU A 253 -8.06 -17.68 -3.15
N PHE A 254 -8.74 -18.74 -2.71
CA PHE A 254 -8.82 -19.97 -3.50
C PHE A 254 -9.56 -19.75 -4.82
N ALA A 255 -10.71 -19.09 -4.76
CA ALA A 255 -11.56 -18.85 -5.93
C ALA A 255 -10.96 -17.85 -6.91
N SER A 256 -10.06 -16.94 -6.49
CA SER A 256 -9.40 -16.02 -7.43
C SER A 256 -8.56 -16.76 -8.45
N GLY A 257 -7.86 -17.82 -8.04
CA GLY A 257 -7.15 -18.68 -9.00
C GLY A 257 -8.09 -19.47 -9.93
N LEU A 258 -9.35 -19.69 -9.55
CA LEU A 258 -10.34 -20.37 -10.39
C LEU A 258 -11.07 -19.43 -11.36
N TYR A 259 -11.29 -18.19 -10.94
CA TYR A 259 -12.07 -17.18 -11.65
C TYR A 259 -11.32 -15.83 -11.64
N PRO A 260 -10.16 -15.74 -12.32
CA PRO A 260 -9.25 -14.59 -12.24
C PRO A 260 -9.93 -13.27 -12.60
N ASP A 261 -10.71 -13.23 -13.69
CA ASP A 261 -11.44 -12.04 -14.09
C ASP A 261 -12.50 -11.60 -13.06
N ALA A 262 -13.29 -12.54 -12.54
CA ALA A 262 -14.39 -12.21 -11.62
C ALA A 262 -13.89 -11.77 -10.24
N LEU A 263 -12.72 -12.25 -9.82
CA LEU A 263 -12.15 -12.03 -8.49
C LEU A 263 -10.80 -11.30 -8.54
N PHE A 264 -10.54 -10.55 -9.61
CA PHE A 264 -9.31 -9.78 -9.82
C PHE A 264 -8.99 -8.80 -8.69
N PHE A 265 -9.98 -8.38 -7.90
CA PHE A 265 -9.81 -7.48 -6.77
C PHE A 265 -9.41 -8.19 -5.47
N SER A 266 -9.49 -9.53 -5.43
CA SER A 266 -9.32 -10.34 -4.22
C SER A 266 -7.94 -10.12 -3.58
N LEU A 267 -6.87 -10.04 -4.38
CA LEU A 267 -5.53 -9.80 -3.85
C LEU A 267 -5.38 -8.45 -3.13
N TRP A 268 -6.18 -7.44 -3.47
CA TRP A 268 -6.13 -6.13 -2.82
C TRP A 268 -6.87 -6.08 -1.49
N LEU A 269 -7.84 -6.98 -1.27
CA LEU A 269 -8.69 -7.00 -0.08
C LEU A 269 -8.32 -8.13 0.88
N ALA A 270 -8.23 -9.36 0.37
CA ALA A 270 -8.18 -10.57 1.19
C ALA A 270 -6.93 -10.65 2.09
N PRO A 271 -5.69 -10.37 1.63
CA PRO A 271 -4.50 -10.43 2.48
C PRO A 271 -4.59 -9.50 3.68
N GLY A 272 -4.94 -8.23 3.47
CA GLY A 272 -5.05 -7.23 4.55
C GLY A 272 -6.12 -7.58 5.58
N ILE A 273 -7.31 -8.00 5.12
CA ILE A 273 -8.41 -8.42 6.00
C ILE A 273 -8.00 -9.67 6.79
N LEU A 274 -7.42 -10.67 6.13
CA LEU A 274 -7.06 -11.94 6.75
C LEU A 274 -6.01 -11.73 7.86
N ILE A 275 -4.94 -10.98 7.57
CA ILE A 275 -3.91 -10.64 8.55
C ILE A 275 -4.52 -9.84 9.70
N GLY A 276 -5.28 -8.78 9.40
CA GLY A 276 -5.90 -7.93 10.43
C GLY A 276 -6.84 -8.69 11.37
N VAL A 277 -7.69 -9.58 10.84
CA VAL A 277 -8.62 -10.39 11.65
C VAL A 277 -7.87 -11.43 12.48
N VAL A 278 -6.87 -12.11 11.91
CA VAL A 278 -6.07 -13.08 12.66
C VAL A 278 -5.31 -12.41 13.80
N LEU A 279 -4.64 -11.28 13.55
CA LEU A 279 -3.94 -10.52 14.57
C LEU A 279 -4.87 -10.14 15.72
N ASP A 280 -6.07 -9.63 15.43
CA ASP A 280 -7.03 -9.28 16.47
C ASP A 280 -7.48 -10.51 17.29
N LYS A 281 -7.81 -11.63 16.63
CA LYS A 281 -8.24 -12.88 17.27
C LYS A 281 -7.18 -13.51 18.16
N ILE A 282 -5.90 -13.41 17.78
CA ILE A 282 -4.78 -13.92 18.59
C ILE A 282 -4.31 -12.92 19.65
N GLY A 283 -5.01 -11.80 19.81
CA GLY A 283 -4.77 -10.83 20.88
C GLY A 283 -3.74 -9.74 20.56
N ILE A 284 -3.15 -9.75 19.36
CA ILE A 284 -2.21 -8.70 18.92
C ILE A 284 -3.01 -7.45 18.55
N TRP A 285 -2.49 -6.30 18.96
CA TRP A 285 -3.16 -5.03 18.70
C TRP A 285 -3.23 -4.75 17.20
N THR A 286 -4.37 -4.22 16.75
CA THR A 286 -4.53 -3.65 15.40
C THR A 286 -5.21 -2.29 15.49
N PRO A 287 -5.02 -1.40 14.49
CA PRO A 287 -5.62 -0.07 14.45
C PRO A 287 -7.16 -0.09 14.53
N VAL A 288 -7.78 -1.20 14.14
CA VAL A 288 -9.23 -1.42 14.19
C VAL A 288 -9.74 -1.43 15.64
N ARG A 289 -8.92 -1.79 16.63
CA ARG A 289 -9.34 -1.76 18.05
C ARG A 289 -9.73 -0.36 18.54
N SER A 290 -9.11 0.68 17.99
CA SER A 290 -9.44 2.08 18.32
C SER A 290 -10.89 2.45 17.95
N ILE A 291 -11.48 1.79 16.96
CA ILE A 291 -12.89 1.97 16.55
C ILE A 291 -13.85 1.57 17.68
N GLY A 292 -13.51 0.57 18.49
CA GLY A 292 -14.30 0.18 19.66
C GLY A 292 -14.43 1.29 20.71
N LYS A 293 -13.47 2.22 20.73
CA LYS A 293 -13.48 3.40 21.60
C LYS A 293 -14.11 4.63 20.94
N GLY A 294 -14.51 4.52 19.67
CA GLY A 294 -15.01 5.64 18.85
C GLY A 294 -13.90 6.40 18.13
N ASN A 295 -12.64 6.00 18.26
CA ASN A 295 -11.52 6.62 17.56
C ASN A 295 -11.20 5.86 16.26
N TRP A 296 -11.73 6.34 15.15
CA TRP A 296 -11.48 5.76 13.82
C TRP A 296 -10.25 6.38 13.15
N GLN A 297 -9.64 7.40 13.76
CA GLN A 297 -8.55 8.17 13.15
C GLN A 297 -7.38 7.32 12.68
N PRO A 298 -6.90 6.30 13.42
CA PRO A 298 -5.83 5.45 12.94
C PRO A 298 -6.16 4.84 11.58
N VAL A 299 -7.25 4.07 11.51
CA VAL A 299 -7.69 3.39 10.29
C VAL A 299 -8.03 4.39 9.19
N ALA A 300 -8.86 5.39 9.47
CA ALA A 300 -9.36 6.32 8.48
C ALA A 300 -8.24 7.19 7.87
N VAL A 301 -7.27 7.65 8.66
CA VAL A 301 -6.18 8.47 8.12
C VAL A 301 -5.12 7.61 7.44
N PHE A 302 -4.80 6.43 7.97
CA PHE A 302 -3.84 5.54 7.33
C PHE A 302 -4.36 5.00 6.00
N ALA A 303 -5.66 4.76 5.87
CA ALA A 303 -6.29 4.38 4.61
C ALA A 303 -6.14 5.43 3.48
N LEU A 304 -5.77 6.68 3.80
CA LEU A 304 -5.48 7.71 2.79
C LEU A 304 -4.01 7.79 2.39
N THR A 305 -3.11 7.10 3.09
CA THR A 305 -1.66 7.32 2.92
C THR A 305 -1.16 6.77 1.61
N TYR A 306 -1.61 5.58 1.21
CA TYR A 306 -1.27 5.04 -0.10
C TYR A 306 -2.10 5.63 -1.23
N LEU A 307 -3.25 6.26 -0.94
CA LEU A 307 -3.91 7.07 -1.96
C LEU A 307 -3.03 8.29 -2.32
N ALA A 308 -2.42 8.93 -1.32
CA ALA A 308 -1.48 10.03 -1.55
C ALA A 308 -0.14 9.55 -2.14
N ALA A 309 0.44 8.49 -1.59
CA ALA A 309 1.68 7.92 -2.11
C ALA A 309 1.49 7.39 -3.54
N GLY A 310 0.41 6.63 -3.78
CA GLY A 310 0.02 6.09 -5.07
C GLY A 310 -0.17 7.18 -6.12
N LEU A 311 -0.81 8.32 -5.79
CA LEU A 311 -0.88 9.46 -6.71
C LEU A 311 0.51 9.98 -7.14
N CYS A 312 1.50 9.99 -6.23
CA CYS A 312 2.88 10.33 -6.59
C CYS A 312 3.49 9.23 -7.47
N LEU A 313 3.38 7.96 -7.07
CA LEU A 313 3.93 6.82 -7.80
C LEU A 313 3.36 6.71 -9.23
N GLU A 314 2.06 6.94 -9.42
CA GLU A 314 1.44 6.92 -10.75
C GLU A 314 1.89 8.09 -11.62
N CYS A 315 2.08 9.27 -11.02
CA CYS A 315 2.65 10.44 -11.72
C CYS A 315 4.10 10.17 -12.14
N GLU A 316 4.88 9.58 -11.24
CA GLU A 316 6.27 9.17 -11.45
C GLU A 316 6.40 8.11 -12.55
N ASN A 317 5.60 7.04 -12.48
CA ASN A 317 5.49 6.01 -13.50
C ASN A 317 5.12 6.60 -14.86
N TYR A 318 4.16 7.52 -14.88
CA TYR A 318 3.77 8.21 -16.11
C TYR A 318 4.94 8.97 -16.74
N PHE A 319 5.86 9.52 -15.94
CA PHE A 319 7.05 10.18 -16.44
C PHE A 319 8.07 9.23 -17.07
N SER A 320 8.01 7.93 -16.81
CA SER A 320 8.90 6.95 -17.43
C SER A 320 8.58 6.67 -18.91
N ALA A 321 7.49 7.22 -19.46
CA ALA A 321 7.10 7.05 -20.85
C ALA A 321 6.53 8.32 -21.50
N SER A 322 6.79 8.55 -22.79
CA SER A 322 6.10 9.55 -23.62
C SER A 322 5.13 8.85 -24.56
N ARG A 323 3.99 9.50 -24.83
CA ARG A 323 2.96 8.98 -25.74
C ARG A 323 2.82 9.96 -26.91
N SER A 324 2.94 9.47 -28.14
CA SER A 324 2.73 10.25 -29.37
C SER A 324 1.92 9.43 -30.37
N GLY A 325 0.59 9.57 -30.34
CA GLY A 325 -0.29 8.65 -31.06
C GLY A 325 -0.23 7.25 -30.45
N ASP A 326 -0.03 6.24 -31.28
CA ASP A 326 0.14 4.84 -30.83
C ASP A 326 1.58 4.52 -30.40
N ASP A 327 2.55 5.41 -30.66
CA ASP A 327 3.95 5.20 -30.29
C ASP A 327 4.22 5.62 -28.85
N VAL A 328 4.86 4.71 -28.10
CA VAL A 328 5.33 4.95 -26.73
C VAL A 328 6.85 4.93 -26.71
N THR A 329 7.47 6.03 -26.27
CA THR A 329 8.92 6.10 -26.06
C THR A 329 9.22 6.07 -24.57
N PHE A 330 9.97 5.06 -24.14
CA PHE A 330 10.32 4.85 -22.73
C PHE A 330 11.64 5.53 -22.38
N THR A 331 11.77 5.96 -21.13
CA THR A 331 13.09 6.22 -20.54
C THR A 331 13.78 4.89 -20.29
N MET A 332 15.07 4.92 -19.91
CA MET A 332 15.80 3.71 -19.52
C MET A 332 15.40 3.20 -18.12
N ALA A 333 14.20 3.50 -17.63
CA ALA A 333 13.66 2.97 -16.38
C ALA A 333 12.90 1.65 -16.68
N PRO A 334 13.32 0.51 -16.12
CA PRO A 334 12.80 -0.79 -16.51
C PRO A 334 11.39 -1.07 -15.97
N ALA A 335 11.04 -0.50 -14.81
CA ALA A 335 9.76 -0.75 -14.15
C ALA A 335 8.65 0.23 -14.52
N PHE A 336 8.59 0.67 -15.78
CA PHE A 336 7.34 1.27 -16.26
C PHE A 336 6.24 0.21 -16.23
N TRP A 337 5.19 0.43 -15.43
CA TRP A 337 4.06 -0.49 -15.31
C TRP A 337 2.81 0.04 -16.00
N ARG A 338 2.01 -0.88 -16.53
CA ARG A 338 0.67 -0.62 -17.05
C ARG A 338 -0.34 -1.55 -16.41
N TYR A 339 -1.58 -1.09 -16.37
CA TYR A 339 -2.69 -1.86 -15.82
C TYR A 339 -3.49 -2.56 -16.91
N ASN A 340 -3.91 -3.77 -16.61
CA ASN A 340 -4.84 -4.56 -17.38
C ASN A 340 -5.87 -5.17 -16.42
N LEU A 341 -6.92 -4.42 -16.13
CA LEU A 341 -7.98 -4.81 -15.20
C LEU A 341 -9.22 -5.28 -15.97
N PRO A 342 -9.86 -6.40 -15.58
CA PRO A 342 -11.11 -6.79 -16.20
C PRO A 342 -12.20 -5.76 -15.84
N TYR A 343 -13.11 -5.50 -16.77
CA TYR A 343 -14.31 -4.68 -16.60
C TYR A 343 -14.14 -3.17 -16.37
N VAL A 344 -13.02 -2.71 -15.79
CA VAL A 344 -12.86 -1.32 -15.30
C VAL A 344 -11.60 -0.62 -15.81
N ASN A 345 -10.86 -1.20 -16.76
CA ASN A 345 -9.62 -0.63 -17.30
C ASN A 345 -9.85 0.52 -18.30
N GLU A 346 -10.59 1.54 -17.88
CA GLU A 346 -10.93 2.72 -18.68
C GLU A 346 -10.84 3.99 -17.83
N PHE A 347 -10.86 5.16 -18.49
CA PHE A 347 -10.80 6.48 -17.84
C PHE A 347 -9.54 6.65 -16.97
N HIS A 348 -8.37 6.47 -17.59
CA HIS A 348 -7.10 6.52 -16.89
C HIS A 348 -6.73 7.93 -16.44
N LEU A 349 -6.24 8.03 -15.21
CA LEU A 349 -5.43 9.14 -14.74
C LEU A 349 -4.02 8.58 -14.58
N PHE A 350 -3.07 9.10 -15.36
CA PHE A 350 -1.78 8.43 -15.60
C PHE A 350 -2.00 7.06 -16.26
N GLU A 351 -1.33 6.00 -15.82
CA GLU A 351 -1.58 4.64 -16.32
C GLU A 351 -2.71 3.93 -15.56
N MET A 352 -3.18 4.48 -14.44
CA MET A 352 -4.17 3.83 -13.58
C MET A 352 -5.61 4.20 -13.97
N PRO A 353 -6.52 3.23 -14.13
CA PRO A 353 -7.95 3.52 -14.22
C PRO A 353 -8.42 4.29 -12.98
N ILE A 354 -9.32 5.26 -13.16
CA ILE A 354 -9.75 6.12 -12.03
C ILE A 354 -10.31 5.34 -10.82
N LEU A 355 -10.99 4.22 -11.08
CA LEU A 355 -11.50 3.35 -10.01
C LEU A 355 -10.41 2.49 -9.36
N GLY A 356 -9.28 2.30 -10.02
CA GLY A 356 -8.10 1.62 -9.50
C GLY A 356 -7.56 2.30 -8.22
N PHE A 357 -7.63 3.62 -8.13
CA PHE A 357 -7.19 4.38 -6.94
C PHE A 357 -7.92 3.96 -5.65
N LEU A 358 -9.12 3.38 -5.76
CA LEU A 358 -9.83 2.82 -4.59
C LEU A 358 -9.10 1.63 -3.98
N GLY A 359 -8.28 0.90 -4.76
CA GLY A 359 -7.45 -0.21 -4.29
C GLY A 359 -6.32 0.21 -3.35
N TYR A 360 -5.86 1.47 -3.42
CA TYR A 360 -4.85 1.99 -2.48
C TYR A 360 -5.36 2.10 -1.05
N ILE A 361 -6.67 2.25 -0.86
CA ILE A 361 -7.31 2.36 0.46
C ILE A 361 -7.15 1.06 1.29
N PRO A 362 -7.57 -0.11 0.78
CA PRO A 362 -7.32 -1.38 1.46
C PRO A 362 -5.83 -1.76 1.45
N PHE A 363 -5.06 -1.40 0.41
CA PHE A 363 -3.62 -1.64 0.38
C PHE A 363 -2.88 -0.92 1.52
N SER A 364 -3.25 0.33 1.82
CA SER A 364 -2.80 1.04 3.03
C SER A 364 -3.03 0.22 4.30
N LEU A 365 -4.21 -0.36 4.47
CA LEU A 365 -4.50 -1.15 5.68
C LEU A 365 -3.73 -2.47 5.72
N TYR A 366 -3.49 -3.08 4.56
CA TYR A 366 -2.56 -4.20 4.44
C TYR A 366 -1.15 -3.80 4.89
N CYS A 367 -0.60 -2.68 4.42
CA CYS A 367 0.73 -2.19 4.82
C CYS A 367 0.90 -2.12 6.34
N TRP A 368 -0.12 -1.63 7.06
CA TRP A 368 -0.08 -1.55 8.51
C TRP A 368 -0.17 -2.95 9.16
N ALA A 369 -1.14 -3.77 8.74
CA ALA A 369 -1.30 -5.12 9.28
C ALA A 369 -0.06 -6.00 9.02
N TRP A 370 0.54 -5.88 7.83
CA TRP A 370 1.78 -6.54 7.42
C TRP A 370 2.94 -6.15 8.32
N TRP A 371 3.17 -4.86 8.53
CA TRP A 371 4.22 -4.39 9.44
C TRP A 371 4.02 -4.91 10.86
N ILE A 372 2.79 -4.87 11.39
CA ILE A 372 2.48 -5.39 12.74
C ILE A 372 2.83 -6.88 12.84
N ALA A 373 2.43 -7.68 11.85
CA ALA A 373 2.73 -9.11 11.83
C ALA A 373 4.25 -9.37 11.74
N PHE A 374 4.93 -8.67 10.83
CA PHE A 374 6.37 -8.80 10.62
C PHE A 374 7.16 -8.42 11.88
N ALA A 375 6.93 -7.22 12.40
CA ALA A 375 7.64 -6.73 13.57
C ALA A 375 7.34 -7.58 14.81
N TYR A 376 6.13 -8.16 14.94
CA TYR A 376 5.79 -9.02 16.07
C TYR A 376 6.58 -10.33 16.02
N MET A 377 6.65 -10.97 14.84
CA MET A 377 7.43 -12.20 14.66
C MET A 377 8.93 -11.99 14.88
N GLN A 378 9.44 -10.81 14.53
CA GLN A 378 10.86 -10.46 14.66
C GLN A 378 11.22 -9.84 16.02
N GLY A 379 10.23 -9.59 16.89
CA GLY A 379 10.46 -8.90 18.17
C GLY A 379 10.92 -7.44 18.01
N ILE A 380 10.62 -6.80 16.88
CA ILE A 380 10.97 -5.40 16.60
C ILE A 380 9.98 -4.50 17.37
N PRO A 381 10.45 -3.62 18.28
CA PRO A 381 9.59 -2.64 18.92
C PRO A 381 9.01 -1.68 17.88
N SER A 382 7.69 -1.47 17.92
CA SER A 382 7.02 -0.54 17.03
C SER A 382 6.11 0.41 17.80
N LYS A 383 6.15 1.70 17.44
CA LYS A 383 5.19 2.68 17.98
C LYS A 383 3.78 2.47 17.42
N PHE A 384 3.67 1.70 16.34
CA PHE A 384 2.41 1.36 15.71
C PHE A 384 1.70 0.17 16.37
N TYR A 385 2.10 -0.22 17.60
CA TYR A 385 1.41 -1.20 18.45
C TYR A 385 0.53 -0.59 19.54
N THR A 386 0.48 0.74 19.65
CA THR A 386 -0.13 1.38 20.82
C THR A 386 -1.48 1.99 20.49
N GLU A 387 -2.43 1.82 21.40
CA GLU A 387 -3.74 2.50 21.39
C GLU A 387 -3.62 4.03 21.46
N ASP A 388 -2.51 4.52 22.03
CA ASP A 388 -2.33 5.93 22.35
C ASP A 388 -1.48 6.64 21.29
N ILE A 389 -2.15 7.13 20.25
CA ILE A 389 -1.57 8.18 19.42
C ILE A 389 -1.63 9.49 20.23
N ILE A 390 -0.60 9.69 21.04
CA ILE A 390 -0.23 10.97 21.65
C ILE A 390 -1.25 11.42 22.72
N VAL A 391 -1.03 10.98 23.96
CA VAL A 391 -1.38 11.84 25.10
C VAL A 391 -0.47 13.07 25.01
N PRO A 392 -0.98 14.30 24.86
CA PRO A 392 -0.13 15.47 25.06
C PRO A 392 0.30 15.44 26.52
N ASN A 393 1.62 15.30 26.77
CA ASN A 393 2.28 15.35 28.06
C ASN A 393 1.35 15.82 29.19
N SER A 394 0.79 14.87 29.96
CA SER A 394 0.32 15.20 31.29
C SER A 394 1.55 15.66 32.07
N LYS A 395 1.59 16.95 32.36
CA LYS A 395 2.57 17.64 33.19
C LYS A 395 3.09 16.72 34.31
N LYS A 396 4.41 16.54 34.35
CA LYS A 396 5.13 16.38 35.61
C LYS A 396 5.87 17.68 35.86
#